data_AF-A0A935TJK2-F1
#
_entry.id   AF-A0A935TJK2-F1
#
_cell.length_a   1.000
_cell.length_b   1.000
_cell.length_c   1.000
_cell.angle_alpha   90.00
_cell.angle_beta   90.00
_cell.angle_gamma   90.00
#
_symmetry.space_group_name_H-M   'P 1'
#
loop_
_entity.id
_entity.type
_entity.pdbx_description
1 polymer ?
#
loop_
_entity_poly.entity_id
_entity_poly.type
_entity_poly.pdbx_seq_one_letter_code
_entity_poly.pdbx_strand_id
1 'polypeptide(L)'
;MKISAFQRILSENSRTKLFQLADQFNQGTLSLKNIAILPLVTLVSIFIWFTYWLNFYLMILAFGLEDVIDAAQCLIIFAIGSIGSLIPTPSSAGGFHLLVKEAAVMTAKLNPAQAIAFATVLHFVTIIVVSLLPALVLWLYKRYPIK
;
A
#
# COMPACT_ATOMS: atom_id res chain seq x y z
N MET A 1 21.12 -24.55 16.07
CA MET A 1 21.31 -25.14 14.72
C MET A 1 22.30 -24.28 13.97
N LYS A 2 23.53 -24.76 13.76
CA LYS A 2 24.64 -23.94 13.22
C LYS A 2 24.36 -23.57 11.76
N ILE A 3 24.34 -22.27 11.48
CA ILE A 3 24.15 -21.64 10.15
C ILE A 3 25.16 -22.19 9.11
N SER A 4 26.26 -22.82 9.56
CA SER A 4 27.33 -23.38 8.74
C SER A 4 26.90 -24.49 7.76
N ALA A 5 25.83 -25.24 8.03
CA ALA A 5 25.37 -26.29 7.11
C ALA A 5 24.64 -25.72 5.89
N PHE A 6 23.88 -24.65 6.08
CA PHE A 6 23.10 -23.96 5.03
C PHE A 6 24.00 -23.15 4.09
N GLN A 7 25.09 -22.58 4.64
CA GLN A 7 26.06 -21.78 3.90
C GLN A 7 26.87 -22.57 2.86
N ARG A 8 26.97 -23.90 2.99
CA ARG A 8 27.78 -24.76 2.12
C ARG A 8 27.10 -25.14 0.80
N ILE A 9 25.77 -24.95 0.71
CA ILE A 9 24.94 -25.36 -0.45
C ILE A 9 24.74 -24.21 -1.44
N LEU A 10 24.95 -22.96 -1.01
CA LEU A 10 24.66 -21.78 -1.81
C LEU A 10 25.90 -21.26 -2.55
N SER A 11 25.74 -20.89 -3.82
CA SER A 11 26.79 -20.21 -4.58
C SER A 11 27.19 -18.89 -3.91
N GLU A 12 28.42 -18.42 -4.13
CA GLU A 12 28.93 -17.15 -3.56
C GLU A 12 27.98 -15.96 -3.87
N ASN A 13 27.42 -15.91 -5.08
CA ASN A 13 26.47 -14.88 -5.51
C ASN A 13 25.13 -14.93 -4.76
N SER A 14 24.62 -16.12 -4.44
CA SER A 14 23.38 -16.26 -3.66
C SER A 14 23.59 -15.92 -2.19
N ARG A 15 24.78 -16.23 -1.65
CA ARG A 15 25.16 -15.86 -0.27
C ARG A 15 25.23 -14.36 -0.09
N THR A 16 25.92 -13.63 -0.98
CA THR A 16 26.03 -12.17 -0.90
C THR A 16 24.66 -11.50 -1.00
N LYS A 17 23.79 -11.95 -1.92
CA LYS A 17 22.40 -11.46 -2.02
C LYS A 17 21.60 -11.71 -0.74
N LEU A 18 21.69 -12.90 -0.15
CA LEU A 18 21.00 -13.22 1.09
C LEU A 18 21.49 -12.35 2.26
N PHE A 19 22.80 -12.14 2.38
CA PHE A 19 23.36 -11.26 3.41
C PHE A 19 22.95 -9.81 3.18
N GLN A 20 22.89 -9.34 1.93
CA GLN A 20 22.40 -8.00 1.60
C GLN A 20 20.92 -7.83 1.98
N LEU A 21 20.07 -8.81 1.66
CA LEU A 21 18.65 -8.79 2.05
C LEU A 21 18.48 -8.81 3.58
N ALA A 22 19.28 -9.62 4.27
CA ALA A 22 19.26 -9.70 5.73
C ALA A 22 19.70 -8.38 6.38
N ASP A 23 20.73 -7.73 5.83
CA ASP A 23 21.20 -6.44 6.32
C ASP A 23 20.18 -5.32 6.06
N GLN A 24 19.58 -5.26 4.87
CA GLN A 24 18.49 -4.33 4.55
C GLN A 24 17.29 -4.50 5.48
N PHE A 25 16.90 -5.75 5.76
CA PHE A 25 15.83 -6.06 6.71
C PHE A 25 16.19 -5.57 8.13
N ASN A 26 17.41 -5.86 8.59
CA ASN A 26 17.90 -5.41 9.89
C ASN A 26 17.91 -3.86 9.98
N GLN A 27 18.35 -3.17 8.93
CA GLN A 27 18.32 -1.71 8.85
C GLN A 27 16.88 -1.16 8.98
N GLY A 28 15.89 -1.80 8.34
CA GLY A 28 14.48 -1.42 8.48
C GLY A 28 13.96 -1.52 9.93
N THR A 29 14.37 -2.56 10.65
CA THR A 29 13.96 -2.77 12.06
C THR A 29 14.66 -1.83 13.05
N LEU A 30 15.69 -1.09 12.65
CA LEU A 30 16.35 -0.11 13.51
C LEU A 30 15.37 0.96 14.03
N SER A 31 14.38 1.32 13.22
CA SER A 31 13.30 2.25 13.58
C SER A 31 12.46 1.78 14.79
N LEU A 32 12.43 0.47 15.05
CA LEU A 32 11.68 -0.16 16.14
C LEU A 32 12.54 -0.46 17.38
N LYS A 33 13.85 -0.18 17.35
CA LYS A 33 14.76 -0.49 18.47
C LYS A 33 14.51 0.36 19.71
N ASN A 34 13.97 1.56 19.56
CA ASN A 34 13.67 2.44 20.68
C ASN A 34 12.22 2.23 21.16
N ILE A 35 12.04 1.57 22.30
CA ILE A 35 10.70 1.32 22.84
C ILE A 35 9.89 2.62 23.08
N ALA A 36 10.56 3.73 23.36
CA ALA A 36 9.91 5.02 23.60
C ALA A 36 9.26 5.61 22.34
N ILE A 37 9.71 5.25 21.13
CA ILE A 37 9.12 5.71 19.87
C ILE A 37 7.93 4.85 19.43
N LEU A 38 7.78 3.63 19.97
CA LEU A 38 6.77 2.67 19.52
C LEU A 38 5.32 3.18 19.60
N PRO A 39 4.89 3.92 20.64
CA PRO A 39 3.55 4.50 20.66
C PRO A 39 3.33 5.46 19.49
N LEU A 40 4.32 6.32 19.19
CA LEU A 40 4.26 7.26 18.07
C LEU A 40 4.21 6.52 16.73
N VAL A 41 5.08 5.53 16.53
CA VAL A 41 5.08 4.69 15.32
C VAL A 41 3.73 4.01 15.13
N THR A 42 3.13 3.51 16.21
CA THR A 42 1.81 2.86 16.18
C THR A 42 0.71 3.84 15.78
N LEU A 43 0.67 5.02 16.39
CA LEU A 43 -0.31 6.06 16.07
C LEU A 43 -0.18 6.54 14.62
N VAL A 44 1.04 6.80 14.17
CA VAL A 44 1.31 7.19 12.77
C VAL A 44 0.90 6.07 11.82
N SER A 45 1.16 4.81 12.16
CA SER A 45 0.74 3.66 11.34
C SER A 45 -0.77 3.59 11.22
N ILE A 46 -1.50 3.66 12.34
CA ILE A 46 -2.97 3.68 12.34
C ILE A 46 -3.49 4.84 11.50
N PHE A 47 -2.90 6.03 11.63
CA PHE A 47 -3.29 7.20 10.85
C PHE A 47 -3.08 6.98 9.34
N ILE A 48 -1.94 6.41 8.94
CA ILE A 48 -1.67 6.07 7.54
C ILE A 48 -2.74 5.11 7.00
N TRP A 49 -2.99 3.99 7.69
CA TRP A 49 -4.01 3.02 7.30
C TRP A 49 -5.40 3.64 7.23
N PHE A 50 -5.74 4.50 8.20
CA PHE A 50 -6.99 5.25 8.20
C PHE A 50 -7.11 6.16 6.98
N THR A 51 -6.07 6.92 6.61
CA THR A 51 -6.11 7.78 5.42
C THR A 51 -6.25 7.00 4.11
N TYR A 52 -5.64 5.81 4.02
CA TYR A 52 -5.83 4.92 2.88
C TYR A 52 -7.27 4.39 2.78
N TRP A 53 -7.84 3.96 3.90
CA TRP A 53 -9.24 3.58 3.96
C TRP A 53 -10.16 4.76 3.63
N LEU A 54 -9.85 5.95 4.16
CA LEU A 54 -10.61 7.17 3.92
C LEU A 54 -10.64 7.53 2.43
N ASN A 55 -9.54 7.31 1.69
CA ASN A 55 -9.54 7.48 0.23
C ASN A 55 -10.54 6.57 -0.49
N PHE A 56 -10.70 5.30 -0.05
CA PHE A 56 -11.76 4.42 -0.56
C PHE A 56 -13.14 4.96 -0.19
N TYR A 57 -13.33 5.42 1.05
CA TYR A 57 -14.60 5.95 1.51
C TYR A 57 -15.02 7.23 0.79
N LEU A 58 -14.08 8.15 0.53
CA LEU A 58 -14.33 9.33 -0.30
C LEU A 58 -14.70 8.95 -1.74
N MET A 59 -14.12 7.87 -2.27
CA MET A 59 -14.49 7.36 -3.59
C MET A 59 -15.90 6.77 -3.63
N ILE A 60 -16.38 6.17 -2.53
CA ILE A 60 -17.76 5.71 -2.39
C ILE A 60 -18.71 6.91 -2.53
N LEU A 61 -18.44 8.00 -1.80
CA LEU A 61 -19.21 9.25 -1.90
C LEU A 61 -19.16 9.86 -3.30
N ALA A 62 -17.98 9.85 -3.95
CA ALA A 62 -17.83 10.39 -5.29
C ALA A 62 -18.63 9.61 -6.36
N PHE A 63 -18.88 8.32 -6.13
CA PHE A 63 -19.66 7.46 -7.01
C PHE A 63 -21.14 7.34 -6.60
N GLY A 64 -21.57 7.99 -5.50
CA GLY A 64 -22.93 7.89 -4.97
C GLY A 64 -23.26 6.48 -4.46
N LEU A 65 -22.31 5.83 -3.81
CA LEU A 65 -22.40 4.42 -3.36
C LEU A 65 -22.65 4.28 -1.85
N GLU A 66 -22.89 5.37 -1.13
CA GLU A 66 -23.06 5.41 0.33
C GLU A 66 -24.23 4.56 0.84
N ASP A 67 -25.29 4.39 0.04
CA ASP A 67 -26.43 3.53 0.36
C ASP A 67 -26.18 2.04 0.05
N VAL A 68 -25.07 1.73 -0.63
CA VAL A 68 -24.74 0.38 -1.12
C VAL A 68 -23.53 -0.21 -0.40
N ILE A 69 -22.55 0.62 -0.05
CA ILE A 69 -21.32 0.23 0.63
C ILE A 69 -21.20 1.01 1.94
N ASP A 70 -21.40 0.31 3.05
CA ASP A 70 -21.17 0.88 4.37
C ASP A 70 -19.66 1.00 4.70
N ALA A 71 -19.35 1.69 5.80
CA ALA A 71 -17.96 1.92 6.23
C ALA A 71 -17.18 0.62 6.51
N ALA A 72 -17.85 -0.43 7.00
CA ALA A 72 -17.22 -1.71 7.31
C ALA A 72 -16.94 -2.53 6.05
N GLN A 73 -17.89 -2.56 5.11
CA GLN A 73 -17.70 -3.14 3.77
C GLN A 73 -16.57 -2.43 3.03
N CYS A 74 -16.51 -1.10 3.11
CA CYS A 74 -15.40 -0.31 2.58
C CYS A 74 -14.05 -0.74 3.18
N LEU A 75 -14.00 -0.98 4.49
CA LEU A 75 -12.79 -1.47 5.17
C LEU A 75 -12.36 -2.85 4.67
N ILE A 76 -13.32 -3.75 4.41
CA ILE A 76 -13.04 -5.08 3.85
C ILE A 76 -12.51 -4.96 2.41
N ILE A 77 -13.14 -4.13 1.57
CA ILE A 77 -12.72 -3.89 0.18
C ILE A 77 -11.29 -3.31 0.16
N PHE A 78 -11.01 -2.35 1.03
CA PHE A 78 -9.68 -1.78 1.21
C PHE A 78 -8.63 -2.83 1.63
N ALA A 79 -8.95 -3.67 2.62
CA ALA A 79 -8.04 -4.70 3.10
C ALA A 79 -7.69 -5.71 1.99
N ILE A 80 -8.69 -6.17 1.23
CA ILE A 80 -8.49 -7.11 0.12
C ILE A 80 -7.74 -6.43 -1.05
N GLY A 81 -8.09 -5.19 -1.40
CA GLY A 81 -7.39 -4.41 -2.42
C GLY A 81 -5.92 -4.16 -2.09
N SER A 82 -5.60 -3.94 -0.80
CA SER A 82 -4.23 -3.76 -0.32
C SER A 82 -3.36 -5.00 -0.56
N ILE A 83 -3.92 -6.20 -0.43
CA ILE A 83 -3.23 -7.46 -0.80
C ILE A 83 -2.89 -7.46 -2.30
N GLY A 84 -3.79 -6.94 -3.13
CA GLY A 84 -3.59 -6.85 -4.59
C GLY A 84 -2.42 -5.96 -4.98
N SER A 85 -2.03 -5.04 -4.11
CA SER A 85 -0.87 -4.16 -4.29
C SER A 85 0.46 -4.84 -4.00
N LEU A 86 0.45 -5.98 -3.29
CA LEU A 86 1.65 -6.79 -3.03
C LEU A 86 2.09 -7.59 -4.25
N ILE A 87 1.22 -7.73 -5.25
CA ILE A 87 1.56 -8.35 -6.52
C ILE A 87 2.55 -7.41 -7.23
N PRO A 88 3.73 -7.89 -7.65
CA PRO A 88 4.81 -7.05 -8.17
C PRO A 88 4.55 -6.62 -9.63
N THR A 89 3.41 -5.98 -9.88
CA THR A 89 3.09 -5.33 -11.14
C THR A 89 3.49 -3.85 -11.09
N PRO A 90 3.91 -3.24 -12.21
CA PRO A 90 4.21 -1.82 -12.26
C PRO A 90 3.04 -0.99 -11.74
N SER A 91 3.30 -0.13 -10.76
CA SER A 91 2.28 0.67 -10.06
C SER A 91 1.11 -0.17 -9.50
N SER A 92 1.30 -1.45 -9.16
CA SER A 92 0.22 -2.32 -8.66
C SER A 92 -0.98 -2.48 -9.63
N ALA A 93 -0.80 -2.15 -10.91
CA ALA A 93 -1.84 -2.27 -11.93
C ALA A 93 -2.26 -3.74 -12.14
N GLY A 94 -3.55 -4.00 -12.39
CA GLY A 94 -4.09 -5.34 -12.57
C GLY A 94 -4.46 -6.04 -11.25
N GLY A 95 -3.47 -6.33 -10.40
CA GLY A 95 -3.69 -7.02 -9.12
C GLY A 95 -4.62 -6.28 -8.17
N PHE A 96 -4.37 -4.99 -7.98
CA PHE A 96 -5.25 -4.09 -7.22
C PHE A 96 -6.65 -4.02 -7.84
N HIS A 97 -6.72 -3.82 -9.17
CA HIS A 97 -7.98 -3.64 -9.90
C HIS A 97 -8.89 -4.85 -9.79
N LEU A 98 -8.31 -6.04 -9.96
CA LEU A 98 -9.00 -7.31 -9.82
C LEU A 98 -9.53 -7.48 -8.40
N LEU A 99 -8.69 -7.34 -7.38
CA LEU A 99 -9.10 -7.64 -6.01
C LEU A 99 -10.08 -6.60 -5.45
N VAL A 100 -9.95 -5.31 -5.78
CA VAL A 100 -10.94 -4.30 -5.40
C VAL A 100 -12.29 -4.56 -6.07
N LYS A 101 -12.28 -4.89 -7.37
CA LYS A 101 -13.50 -5.24 -8.11
C LYS A 101 -14.19 -6.45 -7.47
N GLU A 102 -13.46 -7.56 -7.28
CA GLU A 102 -14.05 -8.77 -6.73
C GLU A 102 -14.52 -8.55 -5.29
N ALA A 103 -13.77 -7.82 -4.45
CA ALA A 103 -14.22 -7.48 -3.11
C ALA A 103 -15.50 -6.65 -3.11
N ALA A 104 -15.61 -5.64 -3.97
CA ALA A 104 -16.81 -4.80 -4.05
C ALA A 104 -18.04 -5.59 -4.57
N VAL A 105 -17.84 -6.48 -5.54
CA VAL A 105 -18.90 -7.38 -6.04
C VAL A 105 -19.34 -8.36 -4.96
N MET A 106 -18.40 -8.97 -4.23
CA MET A 106 -18.73 -10.01 -3.24
C MET A 106 -19.30 -9.45 -1.94
N THR A 107 -18.84 -8.28 -1.48
CA THR A 107 -19.25 -7.71 -0.19
C THR A 107 -20.49 -6.83 -0.30
N ALA A 108 -20.62 -6.07 -1.38
CA ALA A 108 -21.66 -5.07 -1.55
C ALA A 108 -22.52 -5.29 -2.82
N LYS A 109 -22.31 -6.40 -3.55
CA LYS A 109 -23.10 -6.79 -4.73
C LYS A 109 -23.12 -5.72 -5.83
N LEU A 110 -22.06 -4.93 -5.94
CA LEU A 110 -21.93 -3.95 -7.01
C LEU A 110 -21.98 -4.62 -8.38
N ASN A 111 -22.52 -3.90 -9.35
CA ASN A 111 -22.39 -4.30 -10.75
C ASN A 111 -20.89 -4.39 -11.11
N PRO A 112 -20.42 -5.47 -11.77
CA PRO A 112 -19.01 -5.63 -12.11
C PRO A 112 -18.40 -4.49 -12.93
N ALA A 113 -19.18 -3.85 -13.82
CA ALA A 113 -18.73 -2.70 -14.59
C ALA A 113 -18.55 -1.45 -13.72
N GLN A 114 -19.44 -1.23 -12.75
CA GLN A 114 -19.30 -0.15 -11.78
C GLN A 114 -18.14 -0.39 -10.82
N ALA A 115 -17.95 -1.65 -10.37
CA ALA A 115 -16.87 -2.03 -9.48
C ALA A 115 -15.48 -1.84 -10.11
N ILE A 116 -15.30 -2.19 -11.39
CA ILE A 116 -14.02 -1.95 -12.09
C ILE A 116 -13.79 -0.45 -12.37
N ALA A 117 -14.85 0.31 -12.67
CA ALA A 117 -14.76 1.76 -12.82
C ALA A 117 -14.33 2.43 -11.51
N PHE A 118 -14.95 2.04 -10.39
CA PHE A 118 -14.57 2.46 -9.03
C PHE A 118 -13.09 2.16 -8.76
N ALA A 119 -12.64 0.92 -8.97
CA ALA A 119 -11.24 0.52 -8.73
C ALA A 119 -10.25 1.31 -9.61
N THR A 120 -10.63 1.60 -10.84
CA THR A 120 -9.78 2.34 -11.80
C THR A 120 -9.61 3.79 -11.39
N VAL A 121 -10.70 4.49 -11.09
CA VAL A 121 -10.65 5.91 -10.69
C VAL A 121 -9.96 6.05 -9.34
N LEU A 122 -10.26 5.16 -8.38
CA LEU A 122 -9.57 5.08 -7.10
C LEU A 122 -8.05 4.96 -7.26
N HIS A 123 -7.60 4.04 -8.11
CA HIS A 123 -6.19 3.85 -8.36
C HIS A 123 -5.53 5.08 -9.02
N PHE A 124 -6.21 5.67 -10.00
CA PHE A 124 -5.73 6.86 -10.70
C PHE A 124 -5.56 8.06 -9.76
N VAL A 125 -6.57 8.33 -8.91
CA VAL A 125 -6.50 9.37 -7.89
C VAL A 125 -5.38 9.10 -6.90
N THR A 126 -5.19 7.84 -6.51
CA THR A 126 -4.09 7.44 -5.61
C THR A 126 -2.72 7.76 -6.22
N ILE A 127 -2.51 7.49 -7.51
CA ILE A 127 -1.26 7.83 -8.21
C ILE A 127 -1.03 9.35 -8.20
N ILE A 128 -2.08 10.15 -8.45
CA ILE A 128 -1.97 11.61 -8.42
C ILE A 128 -1.55 12.07 -7.03
N VAL A 129 -2.26 11.64 -5.99
CA VAL A 129 -2.09 12.16 -4.63
C VAL A 129 -0.79 11.68 -3.99
N VAL A 130 -0.42 10.40 -4.18
CA VAL A 130 0.70 9.77 -3.48
C VAL A 130 2.00 9.87 -4.28
N SER A 131 1.94 9.97 -5.61
CA SER A 131 3.14 10.01 -6.46
C SER A 131 3.35 11.35 -7.14
N LEU A 132 2.36 11.85 -7.89
CA LEU A 132 2.55 13.04 -8.72
C LEU A 132 2.60 14.34 -7.91
N LEU A 133 1.74 14.50 -6.90
CA LEU A 133 1.73 15.69 -6.05
C LEU A 133 3.03 15.85 -5.26
N PRO A 134 3.56 14.83 -4.54
CA PRO A 134 4.85 14.95 -3.86
C PRO A 134 6.01 15.22 -4.84
N ALA A 135 6.01 14.57 -6.01
CA ALA A 135 7.02 14.82 -7.03
C ALA A 135 6.99 16.29 -7.52
N LEU A 136 5.81 16.85 -7.73
CA LEU A 136 5.62 18.26 -8.09
C LEU A 136 6.09 19.19 -6.98
N VAL A 137 5.71 18.92 -5.73
CA VAL A 137 6.12 19.72 -4.56
C VAL A 137 7.64 19.72 -4.42
N LEU A 138 8.28 18.55 -4.55
CA LEU A 138 9.75 18.43 -4.51
C LEU A 138 10.42 19.19 -5.66
N TRP A 139 9.85 19.11 -6.87
CA TRP A 139 10.34 19.87 -8.03
C TRP A 139 10.25 21.38 -7.79
N LEU A 140 9.11 21.87 -7.27
CA LEU A 140 8.91 23.28 -6.92
C LEU A 140 9.88 23.73 -5.82
N TYR A 141 10.03 22.94 -4.75
CA TYR A 141 10.95 23.23 -3.65
C TYR A 141 12.39 23.37 -4.14
N LYS A 142 12.82 22.48 -5.04
CA LYS A 142 14.17 22.56 -5.63
C LYS A 142 14.33 23.75 -6.58
N ARG A 143 13.26 24.15 -7.28
CA ARG A 143 13.29 25.26 -8.24
C ARG A 143 13.23 26.64 -7.56
N TYR A 144 12.49 26.75 -6.46
CA TYR A 144 12.27 27.98 -5.69
C TYR A 144 12.54 27.72 -4.21
N PRO A 145 13.82 27.60 -3.79
CA PRO A 145 14.14 27.37 -2.39
C PRO A 145 13.69 28.57 -1.55
N ILE A 146 12.83 28.32 -0.57
CA ILE A 146 12.42 29.31 0.42
C ILE A 146 13.65 29.57 1.31
N LYS A 147 14.11 30.81 1.34
CA LYS A 147 15.22 31.25 2.20
C LYS A 147 14.81 31.30 3.66
#